data_AF-A0A059KWY2-F1
#
_entry.id   AF-A0A059KWY2-F1
#
_cell.length_a   1.000
_cell.length_b   1.000
_cell.length_c   1.000
_cell.angle_alpha   90.00
_cell.angle_beta   90.00
_cell.angle_gamma   90.00
#
_symmetry.space_group_name_H-M   'P 1'
#
loop_
_entity.id
_entity.type
_entity.pdbx_description
1 polymer ?
#
loop_
_entity_poly.entity_id
_entity_poly.type
_entity_poly.pdbx_seq_one_letter_code
_entity_poly.pdbx_strand_id
1 'polypeptide(L)'
;MIRLGQATISLERREAFLDGRPLRVGGRAFEILSVLMRADGRIVSKDELITQVWPDTVVEENNLQVQISSLRKLFGEKELIQTVPRRGYRLLKEREPPLPLFHPVALGPLASEDQETINPDSVPVFIVDDEASVRTALSRLLRAEGIAHRIFASAEELLNADLDVGPACLLLDVSLPEATGLELQSALGQRGHPWPVIFMTGFGTISMSVQAMKAGAVEFLTKPFNDDQLLDTLRATRRRAATAFEQWQRIQSARQRAALLTPREREVLPLIVAGLSNKHIANQLGTSEVTAKVHRKHIMEKMQTRSLVNLVKLFGLISTEPAFGMQGSS
;
A
#
# COMPACT_ATOMS: atom_id res chain seq x y z
N MET A 1 3.78 -16.12 14.17
CA MET A 1 4.95 -16.69 13.46
C MET A 1 5.77 -15.55 12.89
N ILE A 2 7.11 -15.60 12.98
CA ILE A 2 8.01 -14.53 12.52
C ILE A 2 8.71 -15.04 11.25
N ARG A 3 8.73 -14.21 10.19
CA ARG A 3 9.40 -14.51 8.93
C ARG A 3 10.85 -14.00 8.97
N LEU A 4 11.79 -14.89 8.67
CA LEU A 4 13.21 -14.58 8.44
C LEU A 4 13.54 -15.12 7.05
N GLY A 5 13.38 -14.26 6.02
CA GLY A 5 13.47 -14.56 4.57
C GLY A 5 13.24 -16.02 4.18
N GLN A 6 12.14 -16.47 3.59
CA GLN A 6 11.84 -17.90 3.29
C GLN A 6 11.59 -18.82 4.49
N ALA A 7 12.23 -18.56 5.62
CA ALA A 7 11.95 -19.30 6.84
C ALA A 7 10.84 -18.63 7.67
N THR A 8 9.95 -19.45 8.21
CA THR A 8 8.89 -19.04 9.13
C THR A 8 9.11 -19.74 10.46
N ILE A 9 9.23 -18.99 11.56
CA ILE A 9 9.55 -19.53 12.88
C ILE A 9 8.43 -19.22 13.87
N SER A 10 8.02 -20.25 14.61
CA SER A 10 7.09 -20.15 15.74
C SER A 10 7.87 -20.34 17.04
N LEU A 11 8.12 -19.24 17.76
CA LEU A 11 8.79 -19.29 19.06
C LEU A 11 7.95 -20.03 20.11
N GLU A 12 6.61 -19.91 20.03
CA GLU A 12 5.68 -20.57 20.96
C GLU A 12 5.63 -22.08 20.75
N ARG A 13 5.56 -22.53 19.48
CA ARG A 13 5.46 -23.96 19.14
C ARG A 13 6.82 -24.63 18.99
N ARG A 14 7.92 -23.86 19.04
CA ARG A 14 9.29 -24.32 18.76
C ARG A 14 9.44 -24.97 17.39
N GLU A 15 8.74 -24.43 16.40
CA GLU A 15 8.72 -24.96 15.04
C GLU A 15 9.39 -23.96 14.10
N ALA A 16 10.13 -24.49 13.14
CA ALA A 16 10.67 -23.73 12.03
C ALA A 16 10.19 -24.38 10.73
N PHE A 17 9.88 -23.56 9.74
CA PHE A 17 9.48 -23.98 8.42
C PHE A 17 10.37 -23.27 7.41
N LEU A 18 10.82 -23.97 6.36
CA LEU A 18 11.49 -23.37 5.22
C LEU A 18 10.65 -23.65 3.98
N ASP A 19 10.16 -22.60 3.31
CA ASP A 19 9.22 -22.72 2.19
C ASP A 19 8.00 -23.62 2.53
N GLY A 20 7.47 -23.46 3.75
CA GLY A 20 6.33 -24.22 4.26
C GLY A 20 6.62 -25.66 4.69
N ARG A 21 7.85 -26.17 4.50
CA ARG A 21 8.24 -27.51 4.96
C ARG A 21 8.81 -27.47 6.38
N PRO A 22 8.42 -28.39 7.28
CA PRO A 22 8.93 -28.39 8.65
C PRO A 22 10.44 -28.67 8.65
N LEU A 23 11.19 -27.79 9.31
CA LEU A 23 12.63 -27.84 9.44
C LEU A 23 13.00 -28.30 10.85
N ARG A 24 13.74 -29.41 10.96
CA ARG A 24 14.25 -29.89 12.24
C ARG A 24 15.45 -29.05 12.68
N VAL A 25 15.21 -28.11 13.59
CA VAL A 25 16.26 -27.33 14.25
C VAL A 25 16.64 -28.02 15.55
N GLY A 26 17.94 -28.22 15.80
CA GLY A 26 18.42 -28.76 17.06
C GLY A 26 18.02 -27.86 18.24
N GLY A 27 17.69 -28.45 19.40
CA GLY A 27 17.11 -27.71 20.53
C GLY A 27 17.91 -26.49 20.98
N ARG A 28 19.24 -26.60 21.07
CA ARG A 28 20.14 -25.48 21.43
C ARG A 28 20.28 -24.44 20.32
N ALA A 29 20.31 -24.87 19.06
CA ALA A 29 20.28 -23.95 17.93
C ALA A 29 18.98 -23.12 17.93
N PHE A 30 17.85 -23.74 18.27
CA PHE A 30 16.57 -23.04 18.39
C PHE A 30 16.58 -22.00 19.52
N GLU A 31 17.21 -22.30 20.67
CA GLU A 31 17.37 -21.32 21.75
C GLU A 31 18.25 -20.12 21.35
N ILE A 32 19.35 -20.36 20.65
CA ILE A 32 20.19 -19.26 20.13
C ILE A 32 19.36 -18.36 19.20
N LEU A 33 18.58 -18.99 18.32
CA LEU A 33 17.69 -18.28 17.42
C LEU A 33 16.63 -17.48 18.19
N SER A 34 16.04 -18.04 19.26
CA SER A 34 15.04 -17.37 20.09
C SER A 34 15.61 -16.11 20.77
N VAL A 35 16.82 -16.18 21.31
CA VAL A 35 17.52 -15.03 21.92
C VAL A 35 17.81 -13.95 20.88
N LEU A 36 18.35 -14.35 19.72
CA LEU A 36 18.65 -13.42 18.62
C LEU A 36 17.39 -12.75 18.06
N MET A 37 16.26 -13.46 17.99
CA MET A 37 14.98 -12.91 17.55
C MET A 37 14.39 -11.91 18.55
N ARG A 38 14.50 -12.20 19.86
CA ARG A 38 14.06 -11.26 20.92
C ARG A 38 14.91 -9.99 20.97
N ALA A 39 16.16 -10.06 20.51
CA ALA A 39 17.05 -8.92 20.45
C ALA A 39 16.72 -7.93 19.32
N ASP A 40 15.81 -8.27 18.40
CA ASP A 40 15.26 -7.42 17.33
C ASP A 40 16.31 -6.54 16.62
N GLY A 41 17.38 -7.18 16.13
CA GLY A 41 18.46 -6.50 15.39
C GLY A 41 19.55 -5.85 16.26
N ARG A 42 19.42 -5.87 17.59
CA ARG A 42 20.52 -5.55 18.51
C ARG A 42 21.63 -6.60 18.40
N ILE A 43 22.87 -6.17 18.65
CA ILE A 43 23.99 -7.10 18.81
C ILE A 43 23.85 -7.80 20.17
N VAL A 44 23.84 -9.12 20.14
CA VAL A 44 23.89 -9.98 21.33
C VAL A 44 25.31 -10.48 21.49
N SER A 45 25.90 -10.31 22.67
CA SER A 45 27.27 -10.75 22.91
C SER A 45 27.37 -12.28 23.00
N LYS A 46 28.59 -12.81 22.82
CA LYS A 46 28.81 -14.26 22.96
C LYS A 46 28.51 -14.73 24.37
N ASP A 47 28.93 -13.96 25.37
CA ASP A 47 28.66 -14.25 26.78
C ASP A 47 27.15 -14.19 27.07
N GLU A 48 26.45 -13.19 26.54
CA GLU A 48 24.99 -13.07 26.68
C GLU A 48 24.26 -14.29 26.06
N LEU A 49 24.70 -14.75 24.88
CA LEU A 49 24.16 -15.97 24.27
C LEU A 49 24.48 -17.22 25.09
N ILE A 50 25.72 -17.37 25.59
CA ILE A 50 26.11 -18.53 26.38
C ILE A 50 25.31 -18.59 27.68
N THR A 51 25.22 -17.47 28.41
CA THR A 51 24.47 -17.38 29.68
C THR A 51 22.97 -17.64 29.49
N GLN A 52 22.35 -17.12 28.43
CA GLN A 52 20.91 -17.32 28.22
C GLN A 52 20.57 -18.71 27.70
N VAL A 53 21.41 -19.28 26.82
CA VAL A 53 21.13 -20.58 26.21
C VAL A 53 21.60 -21.74 27.08
N TRP A 54 22.62 -21.56 27.92
CA TRP A 54 23.19 -22.56 28.81
C TRP A 54 23.42 -21.99 30.23
N PRO A 55 22.36 -21.69 30.99
CA PRO A 55 22.49 -21.05 32.31
C PRO A 55 23.27 -21.88 33.33
N ASP A 56 23.15 -23.21 33.26
CA ASP A 56 23.73 -24.15 34.24
C ASP A 56 24.84 -25.03 33.62
N THR A 57 25.48 -24.58 32.55
CA THR A 57 26.50 -25.38 31.86
C THR A 57 27.64 -24.51 31.35
N VAL A 58 28.87 -24.87 31.70
CA VAL A 58 30.06 -24.23 31.12
C VAL A 58 30.25 -24.76 29.70
N VAL A 59 30.18 -23.87 28.71
CA VAL A 59 30.27 -24.24 27.30
C VAL A 59 31.40 -23.45 26.65
N GLU A 60 32.24 -24.13 25.89
CA GLU A 60 33.28 -23.47 25.09
C GLU A 60 32.68 -22.64 23.95
N GLU A 61 33.36 -21.54 23.61
CA GLU A 61 32.94 -20.64 22.54
C GLU A 61 32.78 -21.35 21.19
N ASN A 62 33.58 -22.39 20.94
CA ASN A 62 33.52 -23.20 19.72
C ASN A 62 32.15 -23.87 19.54
N ASN A 63 31.47 -24.25 20.62
CA ASN A 63 30.14 -24.86 20.53
C ASN A 63 29.12 -23.85 19.99
N LEU A 64 29.15 -22.60 20.47
CA LEU A 64 28.32 -21.51 19.96
C LEU A 64 28.57 -21.30 18.46
N GLN A 65 29.83 -21.31 18.02
CA GLN A 65 30.18 -21.17 16.60
C GLN A 65 29.63 -22.32 15.75
N VAL A 66 29.64 -23.56 16.25
CA VAL A 66 29.05 -24.73 15.56
C VAL A 66 27.54 -24.56 15.42
N GLN A 67 26.84 -24.16 16.48
CA GLN A 67 25.38 -23.95 16.41
C GLN A 67 25.01 -22.81 15.45
N ILE A 68 25.75 -21.69 15.48
CA ILE A 68 25.54 -20.59 14.54
C ILE A 68 25.78 -21.03 13.09
N SER A 69 26.80 -21.87 12.86
CA SER A 69 27.08 -22.42 11.54
C SER A 69 25.96 -23.36 11.06
N SER A 70 25.40 -24.17 11.94
CA SER A 70 24.23 -25.00 11.65
C SER A 70 22.99 -24.16 11.34
N LEU A 71 22.74 -23.08 12.09
CA LEU A 71 21.64 -22.15 11.81
C LEU A 71 21.80 -21.49 10.43
N ARG A 72 23.00 -21.01 10.08
CA ARG A 72 23.27 -20.45 8.74
C ARG A 72 23.05 -21.47 7.62
N LYS A 73 23.44 -22.74 7.82
CA LYS A 73 23.17 -23.80 6.84
C LYS A 73 21.68 -24.08 6.66
N LEU A 74 20.91 -23.96 7.74
CA LEU A 74 19.48 -24.27 7.78
C LEU A 74 18.60 -23.14 7.23
N PHE A 75 18.97 -21.89 7.47
CA PHE A 75 18.11 -20.72 7.20
C PHE A 75 18.55 -19.86 6.01
N GLY A 76 19.66 -20.19 5.35
CA GLY A 76 20.28 -19.36 4.30
C GLY A 76 21.56 -18.71 4.82
N GLU A 77 22.54 -18.47 3.92
CA GLU A 77 23.93 -18.14 4.25
C GLU A 77 24.12 -16.85 5.09
N LYS A 78 25.31 -16.22 5.07
CA LYS A 78 25.77 -15.15 5.99
C LYS A 78 24.85 -13.91 6.12
N GLU A 79 23.78 -13.83 5.34
CA GLU A 79 22.84 -12.71 5.24
C GLU A 79 21.86 -12.59 6.43
N LEU A 80 21.55 -13.68 7.15
CA LEU A 80 20.59 -13.63 8.28
C LEU A 80 21.25 -13.45 9.65
N ILE A 81 22.34 -14.16 9.94
CA ILE A 81 23.06 -14.05 11.22
C ILE A 81 24.43 -13.45 10.95
N GLN A 82 24.60 -12.16 11.24
CA GLN A 82 25.85 -11.44 11.07
C GLN A 82 26.76 -11.65 12.29
N THR A 83 28.02 -12.02 12.05
CA THR A 83 29.05 -11.97 13.11
C THR A 83 29.60 -10.55 13.17
N VAL A 84 29.52 -9.91 14.33
CA VAL A 84 30.15 -8.62 14.58
C VAL A 84 31.47 -8.86 15.32
N PRO A 85 32.63 -8.58 14.68
CA PRO A 85 33.94 -8.85 15.27
C PRO A 85 34.06 -8.29 16.69
N ARG A 86 34.53 -9.12 17.62
CA ARG A 86 34.71 -8.81 19.05
C ARG A 86 33.46 -8.37 19.82
N ARG A 87 32.26 -8.39 19.21
CA ARG A 87 31.02 -7.95 19.86
C ARG A 87 29.95 -9.03 19.96
N GLY A 88 29.94 -10.02 19.05
CA GLY A 88 29.00 -11.15 19.11
C GLY A 88 28.24 -11.33 17.80
N TYR A 89 26.94 -11.55 17.89
CA TYR A 89 26.09 -11.88 16.75
C TYR A 89 24.88 -10.95 16.67
N ARG A 90 24.42 -10.68 15.45
CA ARG A 90 23.22 -9.89 15.17
C ARG A 90 22.34 -10.66 14.20
N LEU A 91 21.05 -10.70 14.47
CA LEU A 91 20.06 -11.15 13.48
C LEU A 91 19.70 -9.99 12.56
N LEU A 92 19.97 -10.15 11.27
CA LEU A 92 19.49 -9.28 10.22
C LEU A 92 18.09 -9.77 9.86
N LYS A 93 17.07 -9.06 10.35
CA LYS A 93 15.73 -9.16 9.79
C LYS A 93 15.81 -8.49 8.42
N GLU A 94 15.40 -9.19 7.36
CA GLU A 94 15.16 -8.51 6.08
C GLU A 94 14.19 -7.37 6.38
N ARG A 95 14.71 -6.15 6.35
CA ARG A 95 13.87 -4.97 6.42
C ARG A 95 13.14 -4.99 5.08
N GLU A 96 11.82 -5.19 5.08
CA GLU A 96 11.03 -4.78 3.93
C GLU A 96 11.49 -3.36 3.58
N PRO A 97 11.81 -3.09 2.31
CA PRO A 97 12.23 -1.74 1.93
C PRO A 97 11.15 -0.79 2.46
N PRO A 98 11.53 0.28 3.19
CA PRO A 98 10.54 1.19 3.73
C PRO A 98 9.69 1.66 2.56
N LEU A 99 8.37 1.49 2.68
CA LEU A 99 7.48 2.09 1.70
C LEU A 99 7.74 3.60 1.69
N PRO A 100 7.73 4.24 0.52
CA PRO A 100 7.67 5.68 0.50
C PRO A 100 6.48 6.14 1.34
N LEU A 101 6.75 6.95 2.36
CA LEU A 101 5.72 7.58 3.16
C LEU A 101 5.03 8.60 2.27
N PHE A 102 3.81 8.28 1.86
CA PHE A 102 2.96 9.24 1.19
C PHE A 102 2.09 9.92 2.24
N HIS A 103 2.52 11.12 2.63
CA HIS A 103 1.64 11.97 3.42
C HIS A 103 0.47 12.42 2.53
N PRO A 104 -0.79 12.34 3.01
CA PRO A 104 -1.88 13.00 2.34
C PRO A 104 -1.47 14.46 2.20
N VAL A 105 -1.27 14.90 0.95
CA VAL A 105 -0.79 16.26 0.67
C VAL A 105 -1.72 17.20 1.41
N ALA A 106 -1.12 17.98 2.34
CA ALA A 106 -1.82 19.02 3.05
C ALA A 106 -2.63 19.85 2.05
N LEU A 107 -3.78 20.39 2.47
CA LEU A 107 -4.63 21.29 1.66
C LEU A 107 -3.87 22.57 1.30
N GLY A 108 -2.86 22.46 0.45
CA GLY A 108 -2.10 23.53 -0.14
C GLY A 108 -2.84 24.11 -1.35
N PRO A 109 -2.39 25.26 -1.86
CA PRO A 109 -2.97 25.88 -3.03
C PRO A 109 -2.87 24.95 -4.24
N LEU A 110 -3.99 24.71 -4.93
CA LEU A 110 -4.04 23.96 -6.21
C LEU A 110 -3.31 24.68 -7.37
N ALA A 111 -2.76 25.87 -7.11
CA ALA A 111 -2.35 26.84 -8.11
C ALA A 111 -0.83 26.96 -8.31
N SER A 112 0.00 26.10 -7.70
CA SER A 112 1.33 25.90 -8.24
C SER A 112 1.24 24.80 -9.29
N GLU A 113 1.50 25.17 -10.55
CA GLU A 113 1.77 24.23 -11.64
C GLU A 113 2.93 23.26 -11.29
N ASP A 114 3.66 23.56 -10.21
CA ASP A 114 4.66 22.72 -9.52
C ASP A 114 4.03 21.65 -8.60
N GLN A 115 2.98 20.95 -9.03
CA GLN A 115 2.64 19.67 -8.37
C GLN A 115 3.72 18.67 -8.77
N GLU A 116 4.54 18.23 -7.80
CA GLU A 116 5.48 17.11 -8.00
C GLU A 116 4.70 15.93 -8.58
N THR A 117 4.91 15.69 -9.88
CA THR A 117 4.38 14.52 -10.55
C THR A 117 4.88 13.28 -9.83
N ILE A 118 3.98 12.35 -9.53
CA ILE A 118 4.34 11.15 -8.79
C ILE A 118 5.27 10.34 -9.68
N ASN A 119 6.51 10.12 -9.25
CA ASN A 119 7.43 9.27 -9.99
C ASN A 119 6.86 7.83 -10.03
N PRO A 120 6.50 7.30 -11.21
CA PRO A 120 5.97 5.95 -11.35
C PRO A 120 6.91 4.89 -10.75
N ASP A 121 8.22 5.14 -10.78
CA ASP A 121 9.24 4.22 -10.26
C ASP A 121 9.36 4.23 -8.73
N SER A 122 8.68 5.15 -8.05
CA SER A 122 8.50 5.09 -6.58
C SER A 122 7.22 4.39 -6.14
N VAL A 123 6.27 4.13 -7.04
CA VAL A 123 4.96 3.55 -6.66
C VAL A 123 5.17 2.11 -6.17
N PRO A 124 4.81 1.76 -4.92
CA PRO A 124 5.00 0.42 -4.41
C PRO A 124 4.03 -0.60 -5.02
N VAL A 125 4.43 -1.86 -4.99
CA VAL A 125 3.60 -3.01 -5.39
C VAL A 125 3.14 -3.76 -4.15
N PHE A 126 1.83 -3.93 -3.97
CA PHE A 126 1.25 -4.78 -2.94
C PHE A 126 0.88 -6.11 -3.55
N ILE A 127 1.35 -7.19 -2.95
CA ILE A 127 1.13 -8.55 -3.44
C ILE A 127 0.24 -9.27 -2.43
N VAL A 128 -0.85 -9.88 -2.91
CA VAL A 128 -1.72 -10.73 -2.09
C VAL A 128 -1.80 -12.10 -2.75
N ASP A 129 -1.26 -13.11 -2.07
CA ASP A 129 -1.18 -14.47 -2.58
C ASP A 129 -1.08 -15.44 -1.39
N ASP A 130 -1.91 -16.48 -1.34
CA ASP A 130 -1.91 -17.46 -0.25
C ASP A 130 -0.76 -18.48 -0.39
N GLU A 131 -0.18 -18.62 -1.59
CA GLU A 131 0.90 -19.54 -1.88
C GLU A 131 2.28 -18.98 -1.48
N ALA A 132 2.94 -19.62 -0.51
CA ALA A 132 4.23 -19.17 0.00
C ALA A 132 5.35 -19.16 -1.06
N SER A 133 5.35 -20.13 -1.98
CA SER A 133 6.31 -20.22 -3.08
C SER A 133 6.21 -19.01 -4.01
N VAL A 134 4.99 -18.62 -4.39
CA VAL A 134 4.75 -17.46 -5.26
C VAL A 134 5.17 -16.18 -4.56
N ARG A 135 4.78 -15.98 -3.30
CA ARG A 135 5.24 -14.83 -2.49
C ARG A 135 6.76 -14.71 -2.45
N THR A 136 7.46 -15.82 -2.24
CA THR A 136 8.93 -15.84 -2.18
C THR A 136 9.57 -15.55 -3.55
N ALA A 137 9.03 -16.12 -4.63
CA ALA A 137 9.52 -15.86 -5.99
C ALA A 137 9.33 -14.40 -6.40
N LEU A 138 8.13 -13.84 -6.19
CA LEU A 138 7.83 -12.45 -6.48
C LEU A 138 8.69 -11.48 -5.65
N SER A 139 8.89 -11.76 -4.36
CA SER A 139 9.75 -10.92 -3.52
C SER A 139 11.19 -10.88 -4.07
N ARG A 140 11.74 -12.05 -4.43
CA ARG A 140 13.09 -12.13 -5.01
C ARG A 140 13.20 -11.30 -6.29
N LEU A 141 12.25 -11.47 -7.22
CA LEU A 141 12.23 -10.74 -8.50
C LEU A 141 12.15 -9.22 -8.28
N LEU A 142 11.19 -8.75 -7.48
CA LEU A 142 11.01 -7.31 -7.26
C LEU A 142 12.19 -6.68 -6.50
N ARG A 143 12.86 -7.42 -5.62
CA ARG A 143 14.09 -6.94 -4.97
C ARG A 143 15.25 -6.79 -5.96
N ALA A 144 15.42 -7.75 -6.86
CA ALA A 144 16.47 -7.69 -7.87
C ALA A 144 16.31 -6.44 -8.76
N GLU A 145 15.07 -6.07 -9.06
CA GLU A 145 14.71 -4.87 -9.84
C GLU A 145 14.61 -3.58 -9.00
N GLY A 146 14.86 -3.63 -7.69
CA GLY A 146 14.77 -2.47 -6.80
C GLY A 146 13.35 -1.91 -6.61
N ILE A 147 12.31 -2.70 -6.88
CA ILE A 147 10.91 -2.29 -6.78
C ILE A 147 10.43 -2.44 -5.33
N ALA A 148 10.01 -1.33 -4.72
CA ALA A 148 9.39 -1.33 -3.39
C ALA A 148 8.10 -2.14 -3.39
N HIS A 149 7.96 -3.07 -2.44
CA HIS A 149 6.78 -3.92 -2.34
C HIS A 149 6.48 -4.36 -0.91
N ARG A 150 5.23 -4.74 -0.67
CA ARG A 150 4.76 -5.44 0.52
C ARG A 150 3.96 -6.67 0.11
N ILE A 151 3.99 -7.70 0.95
CA ILE A 151 3.37 -8.98 0.64
C ILE A 151 2.44 -9.39 1.77
N PHE A 152 1.25 -9.83 1.39
CA PHE A 152 0.18 -10.27 2.25
C PHE A 152 -0.19 -11.71 1.90
N ALA A 153 -0.46 -12.53 2.91
CA ALA A 153 -0.89 -13.91 2.73
C ALA A 153 -2.41 -14.04 2.54
N SER A 154 -3.18 -13.00 2.88
CA SER A 154 -4.63 -12.98 2.69
C SER A 154 -5.15 -11.57 2.40
N ALA A 155 -6.38 -11.50 1.88
CA ALA A 155 -7.11 -10.26 1.66
C ALA A 155 -7.34 -9.50 2.98
N GLU A 156 -7.63 -10.22 4.07
CA GLU A 156 -7.84 -9.64 5.40
C GLU A 156 -6.57 -8.96 5.92
N GLU A 157 -5.40 -9.56 5.72
CA GLU A 157 -4.13 -8.97 6.13
C GLU A 157 -3.87 -7.63 5.43
N LEU A 158 -4.21 -7.52 4.13
CA LEU A 158 -4.16 -6.25 3.40
C LEU A 158 -5.18 -5.24 3.95
N LEU A 159 -6.42 -5.66 4.19
CA LEU A 159 -7.49 -4.78 4.65
C LEU A 159 -7.27 -4.27 6.08
N ASN A 160 -6.56 -5.03 6.92
CA ASN A 160 -6.22 -4.65 8.29
C ASN A 160 -4.85 -3.95 8.39
N ALA A 161 -4.06 -3.96 7.32
CA ALA A 161 -2.80 -3.24 7.30
C ALA A 161 -3.02 -1.73 7.37
N ASP A 162 -2.28 -1.07 8.24
CA ASP A 162 -2.16 0.38 8.21
C ASP A 162 -1.32 0.75 6.98
N LEU A 163 -2.02 1.16 5.92
CA LEU A 163 -1.43 1.57 4.65
C LEU A 163 -1.59 3.08 4.55
N ASP A 164 -0.48 3.81 4.72
CA ASP A 164 -0.44 5.24 4.45
C ASP A 164 -0.96 5.49 3.02
N VAL A 165 -1.95 6.39 2.91
CA VAL A 165 -2.78 6.58 1.72
C VAL A 165 -1.97 7.23 0.59
N GLY A 166 -1.24 6.41 -0.15
CA GLY A 166 -0.46 6.78 -1.33
C GLY A 166 -0.86 6.01 -2.59
N PRO A 167 -0.24 6.33 -3.75
CA PRO A 167 -0.35 5.49 -4.94
C PRO A 167 0.23 4.10 -4.66
N ALA A 168 -0.46 3.06 -5.12
CA ALA A 168 0.05 1.69 -5.09
C ALA A 168 -0.53 0.89 -6.25
N CYS A 169 0.15 -0.19 -6.62
CA CYS A 169 -0.37 -1.21 -7.54
C CYS A 169 -0.65 -2.49 -6.77
N LEU A 170 -1.75 -3.15 -7.09
CA LEU A 170 -2.10 -4.43 -6.47
C LEU A 170 -1.84 -5.57 -7.45
N LEU A 171 -1.11 -6.58 -7.00
CA LEU A 171 -0.95 -7.87 -7.65
C LEU A 171 -1.70 -8.91 -6.80
N LEU A 172 -2.81 -9.42 -7.32
CA LEU A 172 -3.82 -10.12 -6.53
C LEU A 172 -4.09 -11.51 -7.08
N ASP A 173 -3.94 -12.55 -6.26
CA ASP A 173 -4.43 -13.87 -6.59
C ASP A 173 -5.97 -13.90 -6.65
N VAL A 174 -6.51 -14.56 -7.66
CA VAL A 174 -7.95 -14.80 -7.81
C VAL A 174 -8.42 -15.89 -6.84
N SER A 175 -7.57 -16.89 -6.57
CA SER A 175 -7.92 -18.10 -5.81
C SER A 175 -7.60 -17.99 -4.32
N LEU A 176 -8.02 -16.91 -3.66
CA LEU A 176 -7.80 -16.75 -2.22
C LEU A 176 -8.80 -17.60 -1.39
N PRO A 177 -8.39 -18.22 -0.27
CA PRO A 177 -9.23 -19.15 0.50
C PRO A 177 -10.44 -18.51 1.21
N GLU A 178 -10.36 -17.22 1.56
CA GLU A 178 -11.30 -16.55 2.48
C GLU A 178 -12.19 -15.49 1.81
N ALA A 179 -11.80 -15.02 0.63
CA ALA A 179 -12.53 -14.04 -0.18
C ALA A 179 -12.14 -14.22 -1.65
N THR A 180 -13.01 -13.92 -2.60
CA THR A 180 -12.55 -13.87 -4.00
C THR A 180 -11.73 -12.60 -4.21
N GLY A 181 -10.65 -12.64 -5.01
CA GLY A 181 -9.89 -11.43 -5.32
C GLY A 181 -10.76 -10.28 -5.90
N LEU A 182 -11.90 -10.61 -6.50
CA LEU A 182 -12.91 -9.66 -6.97
C LEU A 182 -13.65 -8.94 -5.82
N GLU A 183 -13.93 -9.62 -4.71
CA GLU A 183 -14.52 -9.01 -3.51
C GLU A 183 -13.54 -8.02 -2.88
N LEU A 184 -12.25 -8.37 -2.83
CA LEU A 184 -11.21 -7.46 -2.34
C LEU A 184 -11.11 -6.20 -3.21
N GLN A 185 -11.17 -6.33 -4.53
CA GLN A 185 -11.19 -5.18 -5.43
C GLN A 185 -12.38 -4.27 -5.16
N SER A 186 -13.58 -4.85 -4.97
CA SER A 186 -14.78 -4.09 -4.62
C SER A 186 -14.63 -3.37 -3.28
N ALA A 187 -14.10 -4.05 -2.26
CA ALA A 187 -13.87 -3.46 -0.93
C ALA A 187 -12.84 -2.30 -0.98
N LEU A 188 -11.76 -2.44 -1.75
CA LEU A 188 -10.77 -1.38 -1.96
C LEU A 188 -11.37 -0.18 -2.71
N GLY A 189 -12.23 -0.44 -3.69
CA GLY A 189 -13.00 0.58 -4.39
C GLY A 189 -13.94 1.35 -3.46
N GLN A 190 -14.62 0.66 -2.55
CA GLN A 190 -15.50 1.29 -1.55
C GLN A 190 -14.74 2.13 -0.52
N ARG A 191 -13.53 1.70 -0.14
CA ARG A 191 -12.60 2.51 0.68
C ARG A 191 -12.03 3.70 -0.08
N GLY A 192 -12.32 3.81 -1.37
CA GLY A 192 -11.93 4.93 -2.22
C GLY A 192 -10.47 4.88 -2.65
N HIS A 193 -9.78 3.74 -2.60
CA HIS A 193 -8.40 3.66 -3.07
C HIS A 193 -8.36 3.53 -4.60
N PRO A 194 -7.62 4.38 -5.33
CA PRO A 194 -7.54 4.34 -6.79
C PRO A 194 -6.51 3.31 -7.31
N TRP A 195 -6.24 2.25 -6.54
CA TRP A 195 -5.16 1.32 -6.84
C TRP A 195 -5.54 0.39 -8.00
N PRO A 196 -4.83 0.46 -9.15
CA PRO A 196 -5.05 -0.50 -10.22
C PRO A 196 -4.65 -1.92 -9.78
N VAL A 197 -5.45 -2.90 -10.22
CA VAL A 197 -5.29 -4.32 -9.87
C VAL A 197 -4.84 -5.12 -11.09
N ILE A 198 -3.79 -5.92 -10.92
CA ILE A 198 -3.38 -6.99 -11.82
C ILE A 198 -3.77 -8.30 -11.14
N PHE A 199 -4.55 -9.13 -11.80
CA PHE A 199 -4.91 -10.45 -11.27
C PHE A 199 -3.88 -11.50 -11.66
N MET A 200 -3.62 -12.44 -10.75
CA MET A 200 -2.87 -13.65 -10.98
C MET A 200 -3.78 -14.86 -10.77
N THR A 201 -3.64 -15.92 -11.57
CA THR A 201 -4.40 -17.17 -11.34
C THR A 201 -3.58 -18.39 -11.71
N GLY A 202 -3.72 -19.49 -10.96
CA GLY A 202 -3.21 -20.80 -11.37
C GLY A 202 -4.00 -21.45 -12.52
N PHE A 203 -5.28 -21.09 -12.67
CA PHE A 203 -6.17 -21.62 -13.69
C PHE A 203 -6.92 -20.46 -14.38
N GLY A 204 -6.35 -19.99 -15.50
CA GLY A 204 -6.97 -18.94 -16.30
C GLY A 204 -8.05 -19.50 -17.23
N THR A 205 -9.31 -19.25 -16.92
CA THR A 205 -10.39 -19.41 -17.92
C THR A 205 -10.67 -18.06 -18.59
N ILE A 206 -11.16 -18.11 -19.82
CA ILE A 206 -11.59 -16.91 -20.57
C ILE A 206 -12.68 -16.16 -19.77
N SER A 207 -13.61 -16.88 -19.16
CA SER A 207 -14.70 -16.30 -18.35
C SER A 207 -14.19 -15.51 -17.15
N MET A 208 -13.20 -16.04 -16.42
CA MET A 208 -12.59 -15.34 -15.27
C MET A 208 -11.83 -14.09 -15.72
N SER A 209 -11.10 -14.18 -16.83
CA SER A 209 -10.38 -13.04 -17.40
C SER A 209 -11.36 -11.92 -17.76
N VAL A 210 -12.48 -12.23 -18.42
CA VAL A 210 -13.52 -11.26 -18.76
C VAL A 210 -14.16 -10.64 -17.51
N GLN A 211 -14.42 -11.43 -16.47
CA GLN A 211 -14.97 -10.92 -15.20
C GLN A 211 -14.01 -9.95 -14.52
N ALA A 212 -12.72 -10.28 -14.45
CA ALA A 212 -11.69 -9.41 -13.92
C ALA A 212 -11.61 -8.08 -14.68
N MET A 213 -11.60 -8.12 -16.02
CA MET A 213 -11.57 -6.90 -16.84
C MET A 213 -12.83 -6.06 -16.63
N LYS A 214 -14.02 -6.67 -16.54
CA LYS A 214 -15.28 -5.97 -16.24
C LYS A 214 -15.29 -5.33 -14.85
N ALA A 215 -14.61 -5.94 -13.88
CA ALA A 215 -14.45 -5.39 -12.54
C ALA A 215 -13.44 -4.23 -12.47
N GLY A 216 -12.76 -3.92 -13.58
CA GLY A 216 -11.80 -2.81 -13.68
C GLY A 216 -10.35 -3.23 -13.44
N ALA A 217 -10.04 -4.52 -13.56
CA ALA A 217 -8.65 -4.98 -13.61
C ALA A 217 -7.91 -4.32 -14.77
N VAL A 218 -6.62 -4.01 -14.54
CA VAL A 218 -5.74 -3.49 -15.59
C VAL A 218 -5.24 -4.62 -16.47
N GLU A 219 -4.89 -5.75 -15.86
CA GLU A 219 -4.34 -6.90 -16.56
C GLU A 219 -4.64 -8.21 -15.82
N PHE A 220 -4.58 -9.31 -16.54
CA PHE A 220 -4.77 -10.66 -16.02
C PHE A 220 -3.62 -11.58 -16.44
N LEU A 221 -2.91 -12.15 -15.45
CA LEU A 221 -1.74 -13.01 -15.65
C LEU A 221 -2.04 -14.45 -15.21
N THR A 222 -1.64 -15.42 -16.02
CA THR A 222 -1.71 -16.84 -15.68
C THR A 222 -0.38 -17.31 -15.07
N LYS A 223 -0.43 -18.00 -13.94
CA LYS A 223 0.70 -18.68 -13.32
C LYS A 223 0.96 -20.00 -14.08
N PRO A 224 2.23 -20.36 -14.36
CA PRO A 224 3.44 -19.55 -14.13
C PRO A 224 3.53 -18.41 -15.15
N PHE A 225 3.90 -17.21 -14.67
CA PHE A 225 4.13 -16.04 -15.52
C PHE A 225 5.61 -15.90 -15.87
N ASN A 226 5.89 -15.27 -17.00
CA ASN A 226 7.25 -14.89 -17.40
C ASN A 226 7.68 -13.62 -16.65
N ASP A 227 8.92 -13.59 -16.14
CA ASP A 227 9.44 -12.47 -15.35
C ASP A 227 9.42 -11.14 -16.12
N ASP A 228 9.86 -11.13 -17.39
CA ASP A 228 9.86 -9.93 -18.23
C ASP A 228 8.43 -9.43 -18.48
N GLN A 229 7.50 -10.36 -18.76
CA GLN A 229 6.08 -10.02 -18.95
C GLN A 229 5.51 -9.37 -17.69
N LEU A 230 5.76 -9.94 -16.51
CA LEU A 230 5.30 -9.37 -15.24
C LEU A 230 5.89 -7.99 -15.00
N LEU A 231 7.20 -7.81 -15.23
CA LEU A 231 7.87 -6.52 -15.02
C LEU A 231 7.33 -5.43 -15.95
N ASP A 232 7.07 -5.75 -17.21
CA ASP A 232 6.48 -4.80 -18.16
C ASP A 232 5.04 -4.44 -17.78
N THR A 233 4.23 -5.42 -17.38
CA THR A 233 2.88 -5.17 -16.85
C THR A 233 2.94 -4.29 -15.59
N LEU A 234 3.87 -4.53 -14.68
CA LEU A 234 4.05 -3.72 -13.48
C LEU A 234 4.48 -2.28 -13.82
N ARG A 235 5.43 -2.08 -14.74
CA ARG A 235 5.84 -0.73 -15.18
C ARG A 235 4.65 0.06 -15.74
N ALA A 236 3.85 -0.56 -16.61
CA ALA A 236 2.65 0.08 -17.16
C ALA A 236 1.60 0.39 -16.07
N THR A 237 1.39 -0.55 -15.16
CA THR A 237 0.41 -0.41 -14.07
C THR A 237 0.82 0.66 -13.05
N ARG A 238 2.10 0.79 -12.74
CA ARG A 238 2.65 1.83 -11.85
C ARG A 238 2.49 3.24 -12.40
N ARG A 239 2.66 3.42 -13.71
CA ARG A 239 2.33 4.69 -14.39
C ARG A 239 0.85 5.03 -14.27
N ARG A 240 -0.01 4.01 -14.43
CA ARG A 240 -1.46 4.17 -14.27
C ARG A 240 -1.84 4.50 -12.82
N ALA A 241 -1.20 3.87 -11.84
CA ALA A 241 -1.42 4.14 -10.41
C ALA A 241 -1.04 5.57 -10.03
N ALA A 242 0.11 6.06 -10.51
CA ALA A 242 0.53 7.45 -10.30
C ALA A 242 -0.52 8.43 -10.85
N THR A 243 -0.94 8.24 -12.11
CA THR A 243 -1.95 9.09 -12.76
C THR A 243 -3.31 9.02 -12.06
N ALA A 244 -3.77 7.82 -11.71
CA ALA A 244 -5.05 7.61 -11.04
C ALA A 244 -5.08 8.24 -9.65
N PHE A 245 -3.96 8.15 -8.91
CA PHE A 245 -3.84 8.77 -7.60
C PHE A 245 -3.84 10.29 -7.68
N GLU A 246 -3.12 10.90 -8.63
CA GLU A 246 -3.16 12.35 -8.85
C GLU A 246 -4.58 12.86 -9.14
N GLN A 247 -5.32 12.14 -10.00
CA GLN A 247 -6.71 12.46 -10.29
C GLN A 247 -7.61 12.32 -9.06
N TRP A 248 -7.47 11.21 -8.34
CA TRP A 248 -8.20 10.95 -7.12
C TRP A 248 -7.93 12.04 -6.07
N GLN A 249 -6.67 12.41 -5.88
CA GLN A 249 -6.26 13.44 -4.93
C GLN A 249 -6.85 14.81 -5.29
N ARG A 250 -6.92 15.15 -6.58
CA ARG A 250 -7.59 16.37 -7.06
C ARG A 250 -9.08 16.35 -6.72
N ILE A 251 -9.77 15.22 -6.95
CA ILE A 251 -11.19 15.05 -6.61
C ILE A 251 -11.41 15.15 -5.10
N GLN A 252 -10.61 14.46 -4.28
CA GLN A 252 -10.71 14.51 -2.82
C GLN A 252 -10.45 15.91 -2.28
N SER A 253 -9.44 16.60 -2.80
CA SER A 253 -9.16 17.99 -2.43
C SER A 253 -10.33 18.91 -2.77
N ALA A 254 -10.93 18.76 -3.96
CA ALA A 254 -12.12 19.52 -4.34
C ALA A 254 -13.32 19.21 -3.43
N ARG A 255 -13.53 17.95 -3.06
CA ARG A 255 -14.59 17.52 -2.12
C ARG A 255 -14.40 18.09 -0.73
N GLN A 256 -13.18 18.04 -0.19
CA GLN A 256 -12.87 18.62 1.13
C GLN A 256 -13.14 20.13 1.16
N ARG A 257 -12.78 20.85 0.09
CA ARG A 257 -13.09 22.29 -0.04
C ARG A 257 -14.59 22.55 -0.13
N ALA A 258 -15.31 21.77 -0.93
CA ALA A 258 -16.76 21.87 -1.06
C ALA A 258 -17.48 21.55 0.26
N ALA A 259 -16.92 20.69 1.11
CA ALA A 259 -17.45 20.39 2.43
C ALA A 259 -17.44 21.61 3.37
N LEU A 260 -16.50 22.55 3.20
CA LEU A 260 -16.41 23.81 3.97
C LEU A 260 -17.48 24.83 3.57
N LEU A 261 -18.16 24.62 2.44
CA LEU A 261 -19.24 25.49 2.00
C LEU A 261 -20.48 25.29 2.89
N THR A 262 -21.02 26.41 3.37
CA THR A 262 -22.31 26.46 4.05
C THR A 262 -23.43 26.02 3.10
N PRO A 263 -24.59 25.59 3.62
CA PRO A 263 -25.75 25.22 2.79
C PRO A 263 -26.09 26.30 1.75
N ARG A 264 -26.07 27.57 2.17
CA ARG A 264 -26.37 28.68 1.27
C ARG A 264 -25.30 28.90 0.19
N GLU A 265 -24.04 28.73 0.51
CA GLU A 265 -22.96 28.82 -0.49
C GLU A 265 -23.02 27.67 -1.50
N ARG A 266 -23.49 26.48 -1.10
CA ARG A 266 -23.70 25.35 -2.01
C ARG A 266 -24.81 25.62 -3.02
N GLU A 267 -25.86 26.35 -2.65
CA GLU A 267 -26.91 26.79 -3.58
C GLU A 267 -26.40 27.87 -4.55
N VAL A 268 -25.53 28.77 -4.07
CA VAL A 268 -24.97 29.86 -4.88
C VAL A 268 -23.92 29.34 -5.88
N LEU A 269 -23.16 28.30 -5.54
CA LEU A 269 -22.04 27.78 -6.34
C LEU A 269 -22.43 27.38 -7.78
N PRO A 270 -23.48 26.56 -8.04
CA PRO A 270 -23.91 26.21 -9.39
C PRO A 270 -24.29 27.45 -10.22
N LEU A 271 -24.87 28.46 -9.59
CA LEU A 271 -25.28 29.70 -10.28
C LEU A 271 -24.07 30.52 -10.72
N ILE A 272 -23.04 30.58 -9.88
CA ILE A 272 -21.75 31.19 -10.24
C ILE A 272 -21.11 30.46 -11.42
N VAL A 273 -21.10 29.13 -11.38
CA VAL A 273 -20.53 28.27 -12.44
C VAL A 273 -21.29 28.42 -13.75
N ALA A 274 -22.61 28.60 -13.70
CA ALA A 274 -23.46 28.90 -14.86
C ALA A 274 -23.24 30.32 -15.44
N GLY A 275 -22.36 31.12 -14.83
CA GLY A 275 -22.02 32.46 -15.32
C GLY A 275 -23.02 33.55 -14.94
N LEU A 276 -23.93 33.29 -13.99
CA LEU A 276 -24.91 34.29 -13.55
C LEU A 276 -24.24 35.48 -12.85
N SER A 277 -24.78 36.67 -13.09
CA SER A 277 -24.37 37.92 -12.44
C SER A 277 -24.85 37.95 -10.99
N ASN A 278 -24.20 38.76 -10.13
CA ASN A 278 -24.60 38.89 -8.73
C ASN A 278 -26.08 39.31 -8.57
N LYS A 279 -26.57 40.19 -9.45
CA LYS A 279 -27.96 40.62 -9.51
C LYS A 279 -28.91 39.44 -9.81
N HIS A 280 -28.58 38.58 -10.78
CA HIS A 280 -29.41 37.43 -11.12
C HIS A 280 -29.40 36.37 -10.01
N ILE A 281 -28.23 36.09 -9.41
CA ILE A 281 -28.10 35.18 -8.26
C ILE A 281 -28.96 35.70 -7.09
N ALA A 282 -28.89 37.00 -6.80
CA ALA A 282 -29.66 37.63 -5.74
C ALA A 282 -31.17 37.47 -5.96
N ASN A 283 -31.64 37.74 -7.18
CA ASN A 283 -33.05 37.58 -7.55
C ASN A 283 -33.52 36.12 -7.43
N GLN A 284 -32.73 35.16 -7.91
CA GLN A 284 -33.11 33.75 -7.93
C GLN A 284 -33.18 33.14 -6.51
N LEU A 285 -32.34 33.63 -5.60
CA LEU A 285 -32.27 33.12 -4.24
C LEU A 285 -33.06 33.99 -3.23
N GLY A 286 -33.66 35.10 -3.66
CA GLY A 286 -34.38 36.02 -2.76
C GLY A 286 -33.46 36.73 -1.76
N THR A 287 -32.28 37.18 -2.20
CA THR A 287 -31.30 37.90 -1.37
C THR A 287 -30.91 39.25 -1.97
N SER A 288 -30.07 40.03 -1.28
CA SER A 288 -29.51 41.27 -1.85
C SER A 288 -28.29 41.00 -2.74
N GLU A 289 -28.05 41.86 -3.73
CA GLU A 289 -26.84 41.77 -4.59
C GLU A 289 -25.54 41.84 -3.78
N VAL A 290 -25.53 42.62 -2.69
CA VAL A 290 -24.40 42.70 -1.75
C VAL A 290 -24.16 41.34 -1.08
N THR A 291 -25.21 40.66 -0.64
CA THR A 291 -25.15 39.31 -0.05
C THR A 291 -24.61 38.28 -1.05
N ALA A 292 -25.09 38.31 -2.30
CA ALA A 292 -24.58 37.44 -3.37
C ALA A 292 -23.09 37.67 -3.63
N LYS A 293 -22.61 38.92 -3.62
CA LYS A 293 -21.20 39.26 -3.75
C LYS A 293 -20.35 38.70 -2.59
N VAL A 294 -20.86 38.77 -1.35
CA VAL A 294 -20.20 38.20 -0.17
C VAL A 294 -20.09 36.69 -0.28
N HIS A 295 -21.18 35.98 -0.63
CA HIS A 295 -21.15 34.53 -0.84
C HIS A 295 -20.16 34.14 -1.94
N ARG A 296 -20.13 34.87 -3.07
CA ARG A 296 -19.18 34.62 -4.15
C ARG A 296 -17.73 34.76 -3.67
N LYS A 297 -17.42 35.78 -2.87
CA LYS A 297 -16.09 35.95 -2.26
C LYS A 297 -15.74 34.75 -1.35
N HIS A 298 -16.61 34.39 -0.42
CA HIS A 298 -16.36 33.27 0.49
C HIS A 298 -16.22 31.92 -0.23
N ILE A 299 -17.02 31.69 -1.29
CA ILE A 299 -16.90 30.49 -2.13
C ILE A 299 -15.52 30.44 -2.79
N MET A 300 -15.06 31.55 -3.39
CA MET A 300 -13.74 31.61 -4.02
C MET A 300 -12.61 31.37 -2.99
N GLU A 301 -12.73 31.92 -1.78
CA GLU A 301 -11.79 31.72 -0.67
C GLU A 301 -11.77 30.26 -0.18
N LYS A 302 -12.94 29.67 0.10
CA LYS A 302 -13.08 28.29 0.59
C LYS A 302 -12.70 27.24 -0.46
N MET A 303 -13.04 27.50 -1.72
CA MET A 303 -12.59 26.68 -2.86
C MET A 303 -11.13 26.95 -3.25
N GLN A 304 -10.47 27.89 -2.56
CA GLN A 304 -9.08 28.33 -2.79
C GLN A 304 -8.75 28.58 -4.26
N THR A 305 -9.66 29.25 -4.97
CA THR A 305 -9.47 29.64 -6.37
C THR A 305 -9.68 31.14 -6.53
N ARG A 306 -8.89 31.75 -7.41
CA ARG A 306 -9.04 33.16 -7.82
C ARG A 306 -9.67 33.30 -9.21
N SER A 307 -9.87 32.18 -9.92
CA SER A 307 -10.38 32.16 -11.29
C SER A 307 -11.70 31.40 -11.38
N LEU A 308 -12.67 31.99 -12.10
CA LEU A 308 -13.94 31.33 -12.41
C LEU A 308 -13.69 30.04 -13.21
N VAL A 309 -12.72 30.03 -14.13
CA VAL A 309 -12.36 28.84 -14.92
C VAL A 309 -11.93 27.69 -14.01
N ASN A 310 -11.11 27.97 -13.00
CA ASN A 310 -10.68 26.96 -12.04
C ASN A 310 -11.83 26.52 -11.13
N LEU A 311 -12.75 27.43 -10.79
CA LEU A 311 -13.96 27.06 -10.06
C LEU A 311 -14.85 26.11 -10.87
N VAL A 312 -15.04 26.37 -12.17
CA VAL A 312 -15.77 25.48 -13.10
C VAL A 312 -15.10 24.11 -13.18
N LYS A 313 -13.77 24.05 -13.29
CA LYS A 313 -13.01 22.78 -13.26
C LYS A 313 -13.22 22.01 -11.97
N LEU A 314 -13.10 22.67 -10.81
CA LEU A 314 -13.30 22.04 -9.50
C LEU A 314 -14.74 21.56 -9.31
N PHE A 315 -15.72 22.35 -9.76
CA PHE A 315 -17.12 21.96 -9.73
C PHE A 315 -17.35 20.72 -10.60
N GLY A 316 -16.84 20.70 -11.83
CA GLY A 316 -16.93 19.54 -12.73
C GLY A 316 -16.38 18.25 -12.13
N LEU A 317 -15.31 18.32 -11.32
CA LEU A 317 -14.74 17.15 -10.62
C LEU A 317 -15.62 16.59 -9.50
N ILE A 318 -16.49 17.40 -8.89
CA ILE A 318 -17.34 16.99 -7.76
C ILE A 318 -18.80 16.75 -8.17
N SER A 319 -19.24 17.27 -9.32
CA SER A 319 -20.60 17.14 -9.83
C SER A 319 -20.90 15.80 -10.51
N THR A 320 -19.90 14.96 -10.74
CA THR A 320 -20.05 13.62 -11.34
C THR A 320 -20.60 12.55 -10.37
N GLU A 321 -20.92 12.91 -9.12
CA GLU A 321 -21.61 12.03 -8.15
C GLU A 321 -22.93 12.64 -7.65
N PRO A 322 -23.92 11.79 -7.27
CA PRO A 322 -25.32 12.18 -7.08
C PRO A 322 -25.58 13.19 -5.94
N ALA A 323 -24.60 13.47 -5.07
CA ALA A 323 -24.76 14.43 -3.97
C ALA A 323 -24.85 15.91 -4.41
N PHE A 324 -24.42 16.23 -5.64
CA PHE A 324 -24.47 17.58 -6.22
C PHE A 324 -25.24 17.65 -7.54
N GLY A 325 -25.87 16.54 -7.96
CA GLY A 325 -26.71 16.50 -9.14
C GLY A 325 -27.91 17.42 -8.95
N MET A 326 -28.04 18.43 -9.82
CA MET A 326 -29.28 19.18 -9.94
C MET A 326 -30.42 18.18 -10.11
N GLN A 327 -31.41 18.22 -9.23
CA GLN A 327 -32.71 17.63 -9.47
C GLN A 327 -33.29 18.35 -10.69
N GLY A 328 -32.99 17.80 -11.88
CA GLY A 328 -33.56 18.21 -13.14
C GLY A 328 -35.04 17.90 -13.13
N SER A 329 -35.82 18.95 -13.31
CA SER A 329 -37.27 18.96 -13.42
C SER A 329 -37.77 17.96 -14.46
N SER A 330 -38.82 17.21 -14.08
CA SER A 330 -39.88 16.78 -14.97
C SER A 330 -41.19 17.35 -14.43
#